data_AF-A0A963II35-F1
#
_entry.id   AF-A0A963II35-F1
#
_cell.length_a   1.000
_cell.length_b   1.000
_cell.length_c   1.000
_cell.angle_alpha   90.00
_cell.angle_beta   90.00
_cell.angle_gamma   90.00
#
_symmetry.space_group_name_H-M   'P 1'
#
loop_
_entity.id
_entity.type
_entity.pdbx_description
1 polymer ?
#
loop_
_entity_poly.entity_id
_entity_poly.type
_entity_poly.pdbx_seq_one_letter_code
_entity_poly.pdbx_strand_id
1 'polypeptide(L)'
;ISHALRHDSPVSILIMGFDKFEALRDEHGEDLVKELHKRFASMLAGKVRKEDSLGHYSGSDLAIVSPGTPYPACEAFANRLREAFAVANIAVHGKRLDLSVSVGVANTPVDRLNSASSLLTLAAERLKAAQQAGGNRVLACADKPSTQLPPPRLGHAIDLIKAGHESAVIPHLVHLSKEVLPFLELLERELKLGLPLADIRKRTLDREQQDQDTRQA
;
A
#
# COMPACT_ATOMS: atom_id res chain seq x y z
N ILE A 1 -0.27 -2.30 -16.15
CA ILE A 1 -0.44 -0.97 -15.49
C ILE A 1 -1.33 -0.03 -16.30
N SER A 2 -1.09 0.19 -17.61
CA SER A 2 -2.00 1.00 -18.46
C SER A 2 -3.47 0.54 -18.44
N HIS A 3 -3.73 -0.77 -18.32
CA HIS A 3 -5.09 -1.29 -18.10
C HIS A 3 -5.66 -0.84 -16.74
N ALA A 4 -4.91 -1.01 -15.67
CA ALA A 4 -5.36 -0.69 -14.32
C ALA A 4 -5.65 0.81 -14.11
N LEU A 5 -4.81 1.69 -14.69
CA LEU A 5 -5.04 3.14 -14.68
C LEU A 5 -6.30 3.54 -15.46
N ARG A 6 -6.62 2.83 -16.55
CA ARG A 6 -7.84 3.08 -17.34
C ARG A 6 -9.12 2.60 -16.65
N HIS A 7 -9.00 1.63 -15.75
CA HIS A 7 -10.13 0.99 -15.06
C HIS A 7 -10.15 1.28 -13.55
N ASP A 8 -9.41 2.31 -13.10
CA ASP A 8 -9.25 2.71 -11.69
C ASP A 8 -9.02 1.53 -10.73
N SER A 9 -8.28 0.53 -11.20
CA SER A 9 -8.02 -0.71 -10.49
C SER A 9 -6.67 -0.61 -9.80
N PRO A 10 -6.53 -1.06 -8.54
CA PRO A 10 -5.26 -0.97 -7.84
C PRO A 10 -4.22 -1.88 -8.51
N VAL A 11 -2.96 -1.47 -8.45
CA VAL A 11 -1.82 -2.35 -8.79
C VAL A 11 -0.82 -2.26 -7.66
N SER A 12 -0.46 -3.42 -7.14
CA SER A 12 0.60 -3.53 -6.14
C SER A 12 1.84 -4.16 -6.76
N ILE A 13 3.01 -3.69 -6.33
CA ILE A 13 4.31 -4.23 -6.65
C ILE A 13 5.02 -4.54 -5.35
N LEU A 14 5.55 -5.74 -5.23
CA LEU A 14 6.40 -6.16 -4.13
C LEU A 14 7.78 -6.45 -4.69
N ILE A 15 8.83 -5.96 -4.03
CA ILE A 15 10.21 -6.40 -4.28
C ILE A 15 10.73 -6.99 -2.98
N MET A 16 11.20 -8.24 -3.06
CA MET A 16 11.62 -9.03 -1.91
C MET A 16 13.04 -9.54 -2.13
N GLY A 17 13.86 -9.46 -1.10
CA GLY A 17 15.24 -9.90 -1.12
C GLY A 17 15.69 -10.44 0.24
N PHE A 18 16.73 -11.27 0.22
CA PHE A 18 17.36 -11.75 1.44
C PHE A 18 18.07 -10.61 2.19
N ASP A 19 17.95 -10.62 3.50
CA ASP A 19 18.73 -9.72 4.35
C ASP A 19 20.17 -10.23 4.45
N LYS A 20 21.15 -9.30 4.43
CA LYS A 20 22.59 -9.61 4.55
C LYS A 20 23.09 -10.64 3.52
N PHE A 21 22.55 -10.61 2.30
CA PHE A 21 22.85 -11.58 1.25
C PHE A 21 24.34 -11.69 0.90
N GLU A 22 25.08 -10.59 0.92
CA GLU A 22 26.52 -10.61 0.65
C GLU A 22 27.29 -11.35 1.74
N ALA A 23 26.99 -11.11 3.01
CA ALA A 23 27.62 -11.83 4.13
C ALA A 23 27.31 -13.34 4.07
N LEU A 24 26.08 -13.70 3.72
CA LEU A 24 25.67 -15.09 3.51
C LEU A 24 26.47 -15.76 2.38
N ARG A 25 26.69 -15.04 1.27
CA ARG A 25 27.50 -15.50 0.14
C ARG A 25 28.95 -15.68 0.54
N ASP A 26 29.51 -14.75 1.31
CA ASP A 26 30.90 -14.80 1.74
C ASP A 26 31.15 -15.93 2.75
N GLU A 27 30.18 -16.22 3.63
CA GLU A 27 30.28 -17.29 4.63
C GLU A 27 30.09 -18.69 4.03
N HIS A 28 29.18 -18.86 3.07
CA HIS A 28 28.78 -20.19 2.60
C HIS A 28 29.05 -20.47 1.12
N GLY A 29 29.54 -19.49 0.37
CA GLY A 29 29.86 -19.62 -1.04
C GLY A 29 28.65 -19.49 -1.98
N GLU A 30 28.96 -19.38 -3.26
CA GLU A 30 28.01 -19.07 -4.33
C GLU A 30 26.98 -20.20 -4.57
N ASP A 31 27.39 -21.46 -4.39
CA ASP A 31 26.55 -22.62 -4.66
C ASP A 31 25.37 -22.70 -3.70
N LEU A 32 25.61 -22.44 -2.40
CA LEU A 32 24.54 -22.43 -1.43
C LEU A 32 23.54 -21.33 -1.73
N VAL A 33 24.04 -20.13 -2.02
CA VAL A 33 23.22 -18.97 -2.30
C VAL A 33 22.33 -19.20 -3.53
N LYS A 34 22.86 -19.84 -4.58
CA LYS A 34 22.06 -20.25 -5.74
C LYS A 34 20.94 -21.22 -5.35
N GLU A 35 21.22 -22.17 -4.46
CA GLU A 35 20.20 -23.11 -3.98
C GLU A 35 19.11 -22.40 -3.15
N LEU A 36 19.50 -21.52 -2.23
CA LEU A 36 18.59 -20.72 -1.43
C LEU A 36 17.69 -19.85 -2.29
N HIS A 37 18.25 -19.20 -3.31
CA HIS A 37 17.48 -18.38 -4.25
C HIS A 37 16.50 -19.21 -5.09
N LYS A 38 16.87 -20.43 -5.51
CA LYS A 38 15.94 -21.36 -6.19
C LYS A 38 14.78 -21.77 -5.28
N ARG A 39 15.07 -22.11 -4.02
CA ARG A 39 14.05 -22.43 -3.02
C ARG A 39 13.14 -21.22 -2.73
N PHE A 40 13.74 -20.04 -2.67
CA PHE A 40 13.05 -18.76 -2.49
C PHE A 40 12.03 -18.52 -3.61
N ALA A 41 12.47 -18.60 -4.87
CA ALA A 41 11.60 -18.47 -6.03
C ALA A 41 10.50 -19.54 -6.07
N SER A 42 10.82 -20.80 -5.74
CA SER A 42 9.84 -21.90 -5.71
C SER A 42 8.76 -21.70 -4.64
N MET A 43 9.14 -21.23 -3.46
CA MET A 43 8.18 -20.95 -2.38
C MET A 43 7.22 -19.82 -2.80
N LEU A 44 7.74 -18.76 -3.42
CA LEU A 44 6.92 -17.65 -3.91
C LEU A 44 5.99 -18.10 -5.04
N ALA A 45 6.48 -18.88 -6.00
CA ALA A 45 5.67 -19.41 -7.09
C ALA A 45 4.47 -20.25 -6.58
N GLY A 46 4.62 -20.95 -5.46
CA GLY A 46 3.52 -21.69 -4.82
C GLY A 46 2.53 -20.83 -4.00
N LYS A 47 2.82 -19.55 -3.78
CA LYS A 47 1.99 -18.62 -2.97
C LYS A 47 1.34 -17.50 -3.79
N VAL A 48 1.91 -17.21 -4.96
CA VAL A 48 1.47 -16.18 -5.89
C VAL A 48 0.28 -16.70 -6.71
N ARG A 49 -0.69 -15.83 -7.02
CA ARG A 49 -1.91 -16.22 -7.76
C ARG A 49 -1.65 -16.29 -9.27
N LYS A 50 -2.60 -16.81 -10.04
CA LYS A 50 -2.45 -16.93 -11.51
C LYS A 50 -2.41 -15.57 -12.22
N GLU A 51 -3.11 -14.59 -11.66
CA GLU A 51 -3.18 -13.22 -12.16
C GLU A 51 -1.96 -12.36 -11.79
N ASP A 52 -1.16 -12.82 -10.83
CA ASP A 52 0.05 -12.16 -10.40
C ASP A 52 1.23 -12.56 -11.30
N SER A 53 2.19 -11.67 -11.47
CA SER A 53 3.43 -11.94 -12.19
C SER A 53 4.61 -11.98 -11.23
N LEU A 54 5.35 -13.10 -11.20
CA LEU A 54 6.60 -13.25 -10.46
C LEU A 54 7.78 -13.19 -11.44
N GLY A 55 8.81 -12.41 -11.11
CA GLY A 55 10.02 -12.32 -11.93
C GLY A 55 11.25 -11.87 -11.16
N HIS A 56 12.42 -12.01 -11.78
CA HIS A 56 13.67 -11.46 -11.25
C HIS A 56 13.71 -9.95 -11.44
N TYR A 57 14.10 -9.22 -10.40
CA TYR A 57 14.26 -7.77 -10.45
C TYR A 57 15.73 -7.39 -10.68
N SER A 58 16.60 -7.74 -9.72
CA SER A 58 18.02 -7.43 -9.77
C SER A 58 18.78 -8.37 -8.83
N GLY A 59 19.87 -8.96 -9.31
CA GLY A 59 20.68 -9.88 -8.50
C GLY A 59 19.85 -11.05 -7.93
N SER A 60 19.64 -11.02 -6.61
CA SER A 60 18.85 -11.99 -5.83
C SER A 60 17.42 -11.57 -5.53
N ASP A 61 17.02 -10.37 -5.95
CA ASP A 61 15.73 -9.80 -5.58
C ASP A 61 14.66 -10.24 -6.58
N LEU A 62 13.49 -10.58 -6.04
CA LEU A 62 12.34 -11.01 -6.81
C LEU A 62 11.25 -9.95 -6.74
N ALA A 63 10.63 -9.68 -7.89
CA ALA A 63 9.48 -8.80 -8.01
C ALA A 63 8.19 -9.60 -8.19
N ILE A 64 7.14 -9.17 -7.50
CA ILE A 64 5.77 -9.63 -7.70
C ILE A 64 4.93 -8.44 -8.13
N VAL A 65 4.23 -8.55 -9.25
CA VAL A 65 3.26 -7.58 -9.72
C VAL A 65 1.87 -8.18 -9.57
N SER A 66 1.02 -7.51 -8.78
CA SER A 66 -0.32 -7.97 -8.42
C SER A 66 -1.39 -6.98 -8.88
N PRO A 67 -1.94 -7.17 -10.09
CA PRO A 67 -3.07 -6.38 -10.58
C PRO A 67 -4.32 -6.62 -9.72
N GLY A 68 -5.12 -5.57 -9.51
CA GLY A 68 -6.38 -5.66 -8.76
C GLY A 68 -6.21 -5.90 -7.25
N THR A 69 -4.97 -5.94 -6.74
CA THR A 69 -4.71 -6.16 -5.32
C THR A 69 -4.56 -4.81 -4.61
N PRO A 70 -5.48 -4.46 -3.68
CA PRO A 70 -5.38 -3.22 -2.91
C PRO A 70 -4.26 -3.28 -1.89
N TYR A 71 -3.79 -2.11 -1.47
CA TYR A 71 -2.67 -1.95 -0.54
C TYR A 71 -2.74 -2.84 0.72
N PRO A 72 -3.85 -2.87 1.50
CA PRO A 72 -3.87 -3.65 2.74
C PRO A 72 -3.73 -5.16 2.50
N ALA A 73 -4.29 -5.66 1.40
CA ALA A 73 -4.19 -7.06 1.02
C ALA A 73 -2.76 -7.41 0.57
N CYS A 74 -2.11 -6.48 -0.13
CA CYS A 74 -0.72 -6.62 -0.56
C CYS A 74 0.25 -6.64 0.64
N GLU A 75 0.10 -5.69 1.57
CA GLU A 75 0.93 -5.62 2.77
C GLU A 75 0.75 -6.86 3.67
N ALA A 76 -0.49 -7.33 3.84
CA ALA A 76 -0.75 -8.57 4.55
C ALA A 76 -0.13 -9.79 3.83
N PHE A 77 -0.13 -9.81 2.50
CA PHE A 77 0.57 -10.85 1.73
C PHE A 77 2.09 -10.78 1.91
N ALA A 78 2.68 -9.60 1.83
CA ALA A 78 4.10 -9.38 2.07
C ALA A 78 4.54 -9.88 3.46
N ASN A 79 3.76 -9.56 4.51
CA ASN A 79 4.05 -10.00 5.86
C ASN A 79 3.95 -11.53 6.01
N ARG A 80 2.92 -12.16 5.42
CA ARG A 80 2.81 -13.62 5.41
C ARG A 80 3.99 -14.30 4.73
N LEU A 81 4.50 -13.73 3.63
CA LEU A 81 5.67 -14.26 2.95
C LEU A 81 6.92 -14.13 3.82
N ARG A 82 7.14 -12.94 4.42
CA ARG A 82 8.24 -12.72 5.37
C ARG A 82 8.22 -13.72 6.52
N GLU A 83 7.06 -13.93 7.14
CA GLU A 83 6.88 -14.88 8.24
C GLU A 83 7.09 -16.33 7.79
N ALA A 84 6.59 -16.71 6.62
CA ALA A 84 6.80 -18.04 6.07
C ALA A 84 8.30 -18.34 5.86
N PHE A 85 9.09 -17.35 5.45
CA PHE A 85 10.54 -17.48 5.36
C PHE A 85 11.23 -17.54 6.71
N ALA A 86 10.84 -16.71 7.67
CA ALA A 86 11.41 -16.73 9.02
C ALA A 86 11.18 -18.08 9.73
N VAL A 87 10.06 -18.77 9.43
CA VAL A 87 9.73 -20.08 10.00
C VAL A 87 10.25 -21.24 9.14
N ALA A 88 10.63 -20.99 7.89
CA ALA A 88 11.28 -21.98 7.05
C ALA A 88 12.64 -22.30 7.68
N ASN A 89 12.70 -23.39 8.45
CA ASN A 89 13.89 -23.91 9.10
C ASN A 89 14.89 -24.43 8.06
N ILE A 90 15.48 -23.52 7.30
CA ILE A 90 16.44 -23.83 6.25
C ILE A 90 17.72 -24.28 6.95
N ALA A 91 17.96 -25.58 6.90
CA ALA A 91 19.17 -26.20 7.41
C ALA A 91 20.13 -26.48 6.26
N VAL A 92 21.40 -26.13 6.46
CA VAL A 92 22.49 -26.37 5.53
C VAL A 92 23.60 -27.07 6.28
N HIS A 93 24.06 -28.22 5.76
CA HIS A 93 25.03 -29.08 6.42
C HIS A 93 24.67 -29.40 7.89
N GLY A 94 23.37 -29.55 8.20
CA GLY A 94 22.88 -29.87 9.55
C GLY A 94 22.81 -28.69 10.52
N LYS A 95 23.21 -27.48 10.12
CA LYS A 95 23.05 -26.25 10.92
C LYS A 95 21.89 -25.42 10.40
N ARG A 96 21.09 -24.85 11.31
CA ARG A 96 20.07 -23.87 10.96
C ARG A 96 20.73 -22.57 10.56
N LEU A 97 20.33 -22.01 9.42
CA LEU A 97 20.70 -20.67 9.02
C LEU A 97 19.68 -19.68 9.55
N ASP A 98 20.15 -18.59 10.17
CA ASP A 98 19.31 -17.48 10.56
C ASP A 98 19.10 -16.56 9.35
N LEU A 99 18.12 -16.93 8.51
CA LEU A 99 17.77 -16.22 7.29
C LEU A 99 16.51 -15.41 7.50
N SER A 100 16.55 -14.16 7.06
CA SER A 100 15.38 -13.31 6.96
C SER A 100 15.31 -12.67 5.59
N VAL A 101 14.11 -12.23 5.24
CA VAL A 101 13.84 -11.48 4.03
C VAL A 101 13.18 -10.18 4.40
N SER A 102 13.47 -9.15 3.61
CA SER A 102 12.76 -7.88 3.67
C SER A 102 11.94 -7.69 2.41
N VAL A 103 10.91 -6.85 2.50
CA VAL A 103 9.99 -6.57 1.40
C VAL A 103 9.76 -5.08 1.29
N GLY A 104 9.92 -4.54 0.09
CA GLY A 104 9.42 -3.22 -0.26
C GLY A 104 8.11 -3.36 -1.04
N VAL A 105 7.06 -2.66 -0.60
CA VAL A 105 5.75 -2.67 -1.25
C VAL A 105 5.46 -1.29 -1.84
N ALA A 106 5.05 -1.22 -3.10
CA ALA A 106 4.50 -0.03 -3.72
C ALA A 106 3.10 -0.32 -4.27
N ASN A 107 2.20 0.65 -4.20
CA ASN A 107 0.82 0.51 -4.66
C ASN A 107 0.33 1.78 -5.35
N THR A 108 -0.39 1.63 -6.45
CA THR A 108 -1.29 2.67 -6.95
C THR A 108 -2.72 2.23 -6.65
N PRO A 109 -3.59 3.12 -6.11
CA PRO A 109 -3.42 4.57 -6.04
C PRO A 109 -2.66 5.12 -4.82
N VAL A 110 -2.30 4.32 -3.81
CA VAL A 110 -1.85 4.85 -2.51
C VAL A 110 -0.57 5.70 -2.60
N ASP A 111 0.43 5.26 -3.36
CA ASP A 111 1.68 5.99 -3.58
C ASP A 111 1.56 7.11 -4.62
N ARG A 112 0.37 7.32 -5.20
CA ARG A 112 0.07 8.34 -6.23
C ARG A 112 1.03 8.32 -7.43
N LEU A 113 1.52 7.14 -7.79
CA LEU A 113 2.36 6.91 -8.95
C LEU A 113 1.54 6.41 -10.13
N ASN A 114 1.86 6.92 -11.33
CA ASN A 114 1.14 6.64 -12.57
C ASN A 114 1.96 5.82 -13.59
N SER A 115 3.12 5.30 -13.18
CA SER A 115 4.00 4.53 -14.06
C SER A 115 4.51 3.25 -13.39
N ALA A 116 4.75 2.22 -14.21
CA ALA A 116 5.30 0.94 -13.74
C ALA A 116 6.73 1.06 -13.24
N SER A 117 7.56 1.82 -13.96
CA SER A 117 8.93 2.08 -13.56
C SER A 117 8.98 2.78 -12.21
N SER A 118 8.15 3.82 -11.99
CA SER A 118 8.12 4.53 -10.71
C SER A 118 7.70 3.62 -9.55
N LEU A 119 6.68 2.77 -9.73
CA LEU A 119 6.26 1.82 -8.69
C LEU A 119 7.35 0.77 -8.39
N LEU A 120 8.04 0.27 -9.41
CA LEU A 120 9.18 -0.64 -9.24
C LEU A 120 10.32 0.02 -8.49
N THR A 121 10.70 1.25 -8.88
CA THR A 121 11.75 2.02 -8.22
C THR A 121 11.42 2.26 -6.75
N LEU A 122 10.19 2.68 -6.44
CA LEU A 122 9.77 2.91 -5.06
C LEU A 122 9.77 1.62 -4.22
N ALA A 123 9.31 0.50 -4.78
CA ALA A 123 9.37 -0.79 -4.10
C ALA A 123 10.83 -1.21 -3.83
N ALA A 124 11.75 -0.93 -4.76
CA ALA A 124 13.17 -1.23 -4.58
C ALA A 124 13.82 -0.35 -3.52
N GLU A 125 13.49 0.95 -3.50
CA GLU A 125 13.93 1.89 -2.46
C GLU A 125 13.45 1.47 -1.08
N ARG A 126 12.19 1.02 -0.97
CA ARG A 126 11.63 0.48 0.26
C ARG A 126 12.30 -0.81 0.71
N LEU A 127 12.60 -1.73 -0.20
CA LEU A 127 13.37 -2.93 0.13
C LEU A 127 14.75 -2.56 0.69
N LYS A 128 15.47 -1.65 0.02
CA LYS A 128 16.78 -1.20 0.47
C LYS A 128 16.71 -0.55 1.86
N ALA A 129 15.73 0.33 2.08
CA ALA A 129 15.51 0.95 3.38
C ALA A 129 15.17 -0.08 4.47
N ALA A 130 14.42 -1.14 4.13
CA ALA A 130 14.07 -2.22 5.04
C ALA A 130 15.32 -2.98 5.50
N GLN A 131 16.19 -3.35 4.54
CA GLN A 131 17.46 -4.02 4.78
C GLN A 131 18.41 -3.13 5.62
N GLN A 132 18.48 -1.83 5.30
CA GLN A 132 19.29 -0.86 6.04
C GLN A 132 18.80 -0.62 7.47
N ALA A 133 17.50 -0.74 7.72
CA ALA A 133 16.90 -0.63 9.06
C ALA A 133 17.07 -1.89 9.93
N GLY A 134 17.87 -2.87 9.49
CA GLY A 134 18.16 -4.11 10.22
C GLY A 134 17.46 -5.35 9.66
N GLY A 135 16.74 -5.22 8.54
CA GLY A 135 16.11 -6.34 7.86
C GLY A 135 14.84 -6.88 8.55
N ASN A 136 14.41 -8.06 8.10
CA ASN A 136 13.26 -8.82 8.57
C ASN A 136 11.98 -7.98 8.70
N ARG A 137 11.68 -7.16 7.69
CA ARG A 137 10.53 -6.27 7.73
C ARG A 137 9.93 -6.00 6.37
N VAL A 138 8.69 -5.57 6.40
CA VAL A 138 8.01 -4.99 5.26
C VAL A 138 8.07 -3.47 5.42
N LEU A 139 8.62 -2.77 4.43
CA LEU A 139 8.39 -1.35 4.26
C LEU A 139 7.37 -1.17 3.16
N ALA A 140 6.20 -0.76 3.57
CA ALA A 140 5.14 -0.32 2.69
C ALA A 140 5.06 1.21 2.80
N CYS A 141 3.93 1.83 2.44
CA CYS A 141 3.71 3.27 2.50
C CYS A 141 4.48 3.97 3.62
N ALA A 142 5.19 5.07 3.30
CA ALA A 142 5.73 5.93 4.34
C ALA A 142 4.52 6.51 5.09
N ASP A 143 4.39 6.19 6.38
CA ASP A 143 3.30 6.69 7.22
C ASP A 143 3.14 8.21 7.07
N LYS A 144 2.04 8.62 6.45
CA LYS A 144 0.93 9.08 7.28
C LYS A 144 -0.27 8.20 6.98
N PRO A 145 -1.10 7.82 7.97
CA PRO A 145 -2.43 7.32 7.69
C PRO A 145 -3.19 8.46 7.03
N SER A 146 -3.17 8.50 5.70
CA SER A 146 -4.05 9.35 4.92
C SER A 146 -4.94 8.41 4.12
N THR A 147 -6.15 8.24 4.65
CA THR A 147 -7.38 8.06 3.89
C THR A 147 -7.32 8.85 2.60
N GLN A 148 -6.87 8.22 1.53
CA GLN A 148 -7.15 8.66 0.17
C GLN A 148 -7.44 7.44 -0.71
N LEU A 149 -8.63 6.88 -0.51
CA LEU A 149 -9.49 6.74 -1.67
C LEU A 149 -9.68 8.15 -2.25
N PRO A 150 -9.76 8.34 -3.59
CA PRO A 150 -10.24 9.61 -4.12
C PRO A 150 -11.52 9.98 -3.35
N PRO A 151 -11.68 11.26 -2.94
CA PRO A 151 -12.83 11.65 -2.11
C PRO A 151 -14.09 11.10 -2.78
N PRO A 152 -14.88 10.27 -2.07
CA PRO A 152 -16.01 9.62 -2.68
C PRO A 152 -16.93 10.72 -3.23
N ARG A 153 -17.36 10.59 -4.49
CA ARG A 153 -18.40 11.48 -5.03
C ARG A 153 -19.61 11.43 -4.09
N LEU A 154 -20.36 12.52 -3.98
CA LEU A 154 -21.50 12.61 -3.04
C LEU A 154 -22.43 11.39 -3.09
N GLY A 155 -22.76 10.87 -4.29
CA GLY A 155 -23.58 9.67 -4.45
C GLY A 155 -22.96 8.41 -3.82
N HIS A 156 -21.66 8.18 -4.03
CA HIS A 156 -20.95 7.06 -3.42
C HIS A 156 -20.84 7.22 -1.90
N ALA A 157 -20.61 8.43 -1.41
CA ALA A 157 -20.58 8.72 0.02
C ALA A 157 -21.92 8.40 0.69
N ILE A 158 -23.04 8.70 0.02
CA ILE A 158 -24.39 8.34 0.48
C ILE A 158 -24.55 6.81 0.55
N ASP A 159 -24.09 6.07 -0.45
CA ASP A 159 -24.17 4.60 -0.44
C ASP A 159 -23.36 3.98 0.70
N LEU A 160 -22.16 4.51 0.97
CA LEU A 160 -21.32 4.10 2.11
C LEU A 160 -22.00 4.35 3.46
N ILE A 161 -22.63 5.52 3.64
CA ILE A 161 -23.37 5.84 4.87
C ILE A 161 -24.53 4.87 5.05
N LYS A 162 -25.31 4.61 3.99
CA LYS A 162 -26.42 3.64 4.01
C LYS A 162 -25.96 2.22 4.35
N ALA A 163 -24.73 1.86 3.97
CA ALA A 163 -24.10 0.58 4.28
C ALA A 163 -23.45 0.54 5.68
N GLY A 164 -23.50 1.62 6.47
CA GLY A 164 -22.90 1.70 7.81
C GLY A 164 -21.38 1.94 7.81
N HIS A 165 -20.80 2.35 6.69
CA HIS A 165 -19.36 2.58 6.52
C HIS A 165 -18.98 4.06 6.69
N GLU A 166 -19.48 4.71 7.75
CA GLU A 166 -19.28 6.16 8.00
C GLU A 166 -17.80 6.53 8.20
N SER A 167 -17.00 5.63 8.77
CA SER A 167 -15.57 5.83 8.98
C SER A 167 -14.79 6.08 7.69
N ALA A 168 -15.28 5.60 6.55
CA ALA A 168 -14.70 5.85 5.23
C ALA A 168 -15.10 7.22 4.65
N VAL A 169 -16.14 7.87 5.20
CA VAL A 169 -16.68 9.15 4.71
C VAL A 169 -16.23 10.32 5.60
N ILE A 170 -16.12 10.11 6.91
CA ILE A 170 -15.71 11.11 7.91
C ILE A 170 -14.49 11.94 7.48
N PRO A 171 -13.41 11.36 6.94
CA PRO A 171 -12.21 12.11 6.52
C PRO A 171 -12.45 13.05 5.33
N HIS A 172 -13.56 12.89 4.61
CA HIS A 172 -13.89 13.66 3.40
C HIS A 172 -15.06 14.62 3.59
N LEU A 173 -15.63 14.71 4.82
CA LEU A 173 -16.82 15.52 5.10
C LEU A 173 -16.65 17.00 4.76
N VAL A 174 -15.46 17.58 4.97
CA VAL A 174 -15.20 18.99 4.64
C VAL A 174 -15.36 19.21 3.13
N HIS A 175 -14.79 18.33 2.30
CA HIS A 175 -14.91 18.41 0.85
C HIS A 175 -16.36 18.18 0.37
N LEU A 176 -16.99 17.10 0.85
CA LEU A 176 -18.38 16.76 0.50
C LEU A 176 -19.38 17.84 0.93
N SER A 177 -19.13 18.49 2.06
CA SER A 177 -19.98 19.58 2.54
C SER A 177 -19.95 20.79 1.58
N LYS A 178 -18.81 21.08 0.95
CA LYS A 178 -18.72 22.14 -0.06
C LYS A 178 -19.47 21.78 -1.34
N GLU A 179 -19.42 20.51 -1.74
CA GLU A 179 -20.12 20.02 -2.92
C GLU A 179 -21.66 20.10 -2.75
N VAL A 180 -22.17 19.78 -1.55
CA VAL A 180 -23.62 19.76 -1.28
C VAL A 180 -24.20 21.13 -0.88
N LEU A 181 -23.37 22.07 -0.41
CA LEU A 181 -23.85 23.36 0.13
C LEU A 181 -24.74 24.16 -0.83
N PRO A 182 -24.40 24.33 -2.13
CA PRO A 182 -25.27 25.05 -3.07
C PRO A 182 -26.66 24.41 -3.23
N PHE A 183 -26.74 23.09 -3.11
CA PHE A 183 -28.01 22.37 -3.17
C PHE A 183 -28.83 22.57 -1.88
N LEU A 184 -28.19 22.55 -0.72
CA LEU A 184 -28.87 22.86 0.55
C LEU A 184 -29.39 24.30 0.60
N GLU A 185 -28.63 25.26 0.05
CA GLU A 185 -29.06 26.65 -0.12
C GLU A 185 -30.32 26.77 -1.01
N LEU A 186 -30.36 26.00 -2.10
CA LEU A 186 -31.55 25.92 -2.96
C LEU A 186 -32.74 25.32 -2.22
N LEU A 187 -32.56 24.20 -1.50
CA LEU A 187 -33.64 23.57 -0.74
C LEU A 187 -34.19 24.50 0.34
N GLU A 188 -33.33 25.20 1.08
CA GLU A 188 -33.77 26.16 2.09
C GLU A 188 -34.57 27.30 1.44
N ARG A 189 -34.12 27.82 0.29
CA ARG A 189 -34.82 28.90 -0.41
C ARG A 189 -36.22 28.49 -0.89
N GLU A 190 -36.35 27.30 -1.46
CA GLU A 190 -37.60 26.84 -2.05
C GLU A 190 -38.55 26.21 -1.03
N LEU A 191 -38.02 25.50 -0.02
CA LEU A 191 -38.82 24.68 0.92
C LEU A 191 -38.83 25.22 2.36
N LYS A 192 -38.01 26.22 2.70
CA LYS A 192 -37.95 26.86 4.03
C LYS A 192 -37.84 25.84 5.17
N LEU A 193 -36.83 24.99 5.08
CA LEU A 193 -36.66 23.84 5.98
C LEU A 193 -36.08 24.24 7.36
N GLY A 194 -35.61 25.49 7.52
CA GLY A 194 -34.99 25.96 8.75
C GLY A 194 -33.56 25.47 8.92
N LEU A 195 -32.83 25.22 7.82
CA LEU A 195 -31.45 24.74 7.87
C LEU A 195 -30.49 25.83 8.40
N PRO A 196 -29.62 25.53 9.38
CA PRO A 196 -28.65 26.49 9.91
C PRO A 196 -27.43 26.65 8.98
N LEU A 197 -27.65 27.09 7.74
CA LEU A 197 -26.63 27.12 6.68
C LEU A 197 -25.40 27.99 7.03
N ALA A 198 -25.60 29.08 7.76
CA ALA A 198 -24.52 29.96 8.20
C ALA A 198 -23.57 29.24 9.18
N ASP A 199 -24.11 28.48 10.12
CA ASP A 199 -23.34 27.71 11.10
C ASP A 199 -22.60 26.55 10.44
N ILE A 200 -23.25 25.86 9.49
CA ILE A 200 -22.65 24.77 8.71
C ILE A 200 -21.44 25.32 7.95
N ARG A 201 -21.59 26.44 7.23
CA ARG A 201 -20.50 27.07 6.46
C ARG A 201 -19.33 27.46 7.36
N LYS A 202 -19.62 28.10 8.51
CA LYS A 202 -18.59 28.51 9.46
C LYS A 202 -17.78 27.32 9.99
N ARG A 203 -18.47 26.27 10.45
CA ARG A 203 -17.80 25.06 10.99
C ARG A 203 -16.98 24.31 9.94
N THR A 204 -17.40 24.31 8.68
CA THR A 204 -16.62 23.73 7.58
C THR A 204 -15.33 24.51 7.32
N LEU A 205 -15.40 25.86 7.34
CA LEU A 205 -14.23 26.72 7.15
C LEU A 205 -13.23 26.60 8.31
N ASP A 206 -13.73 26.63 9.55
CA ASP A 206 -12.89 26.51 10.76
C ASP A 206 -12.11 25.18 10.78
N ARG A 207 -12.75 24.07 10.38
CA ARG A 207 -12.10 22.76 10.28
C ARG A 207 -11.08 22.68 9.15
N GLU A 208 -11.35 23.33 8.01
CA GLU A 208 -10.40 23.35 6.90
C GLU A 208 -9.12 24.10 7.25
N GLN A 209 -9.21 25.20 7.99
CA GLN A 209 -8.05 25.96 8.47
C GLN A 209 -7.21 25.14 9.45
N GLN A 210 -7.86 24.43 10.38
CA GLN A 210 -7.18 23.52 11.31
C GLN A 210 -6.45 22.37 10.60
N ASP A 211 -7.05 21.81 9.55
CA ASP A 211 -6.43 20.76 8.73
C ASP A 211 -5.24 21.28 7.89
N GLN A 212 -5.24 22.57 7.52
CA GLN A 212 -4.13 23.21 6.80
C GLN A 212 -2.96 23.54 7.73
N ASP A 213 -3.23 24.07 8.92
CA ASP A 213 -2.19 24.39 9.91
C ASP A 213 -1.48 23.13 10.44
N THR A 214 -2.23 22.05 10.68
CA THR A 214 -1.68 20.75 11.11
C THR A 214 -0.80 20.08 10.03
N ARG A 215 -0.91 20.51 8.77
CA ARG A 215 -0.08 20.01 7.66
C ARG A 215 1.19 20.83 7.43
N GLN A 216 1.27 22.05 7.96
CA GLN A 216 2.42 22.96 7.81
C GLN A 216 3.37 22.95 9.02
N ALA A 217 2.93 22.43 10.18
CA ALA A 217 3.75 22.17 11.36
C ALA A 217 4.39 20.76 11.33
#